data_AF-K9WE89-F1
#
_entry.id   AF-K9WE89-F1
#
_cell.length_a   1.000
_cell.length_b   1.000
_cell.length_c   1.000
_cell.angle_alpha   90.00
_cell.angle_beta   90.00
_cell.angle_gamma   90.00
#
_symmetry.space_group_name_H-M   'P 1'
#
loop_
_entity.id
_entity.type
_entity.pdbx_description
1 polymer ?
#
loop_
_entity_poly.entity_id
_entity_poly.type
_entity_poly.pdbx_seq_one_letter_code
_entity_poly.pdbx_strand_id
1 'polypeptide(L)'
;MPALFSVRVQAGNPYGKVCNNWNTLRLPIFHLQFFPLMKYPFSSHVSVLEQSSSPSGDRLVQLWAKRYVPNLSILRLESNPSAISELAEVASPSGRAKTVAKLERFLTNNFESASLRTNALSTYIPNIVNLAEARQLSPYVAHIYKKALSIYLQQSPSLSSLLARPTAITATSSIGTVNCSIALYKEWAEPMLEQLATGLEPVLWHLRERLNQTSDPRTIGFMSTHFHFSTNLLLEKLTPCEQVLLTPYFKFVEEQVCIPWQRVCNTAAQYSPNLPIIKVVEQLLPVTQEIAHLVYARMAQVYCDHRTRRGNLNEPGVMSSAIRDLEMFQLYLWLCFLQKDMAPIEQELLPLCAMVFPNIGVTGELVKQMSRFLVNEIMARLEPTQTSLLFPYTQRLQELFSDFDQKAAKTTKYSQKFVGNSRSRQSIPVG
;
A
#
# COMPACT_ATOMS: atom_id res chain seq x y z
N MET A 1 -21.54 -61.16 -0.89
CA MET A 1 -22.47 -60.71 0.17
C MET A 1 -22.14 -59.27 0.53
N PRO A 2 -23.11 -58.33 0.57
CA PRO A 2 -24.12 -57.92 -0.43
C PRO A 2 -23.51 -56.84 -1.40
N ALA A 3 -23.89 -56.72 -2.68
CA ALA A 3 -25.12 -56.10 -3.25
C ALA A 3 -25.12 -54.55 -3.10
N LEU A 4 -25.44 -53.67 -4.06
CA LEU A 4 -26.02 -53.70 -5.41
C LEU A 4 -25.81 -52.31 -6.09
N PHE A 5 -25.93 -52.31 -7.41
CA PHE A 5 -25.91 -51.24 -8.43
C PHE A 5 -26.61 -49.89 -8.12
N SER A 6 -26.13 -48.79 -8.71
CA SER A 6 -26.71 -48.23 -9.97
C SER A 6 -26.12 -46.87 -10.37
N VAL A 7 -25.99 -46.68 -11.69
CA VAL A 7 -25.47 -45.53 -12.44
C VAL A 7 -26.56 -44.47 -12.64
N ARG A 8 -26.21 -43.17 -12.57
CA ARG A 8 -26.71 -42.19 -13.54
C ARG A 8 -25.82 -40.95 -13.65
N VAL A 9 -25.26 -40.80 -14.84
CA VAL A 9 -24.75 -39.54 -15.40
C VAL A 9 -25.95 -38.68 -15.81
N GLN A 10 -25.92 -37.39 -15.49
CA GLN A 10 -26.51 -36.37 -16.36
C GLN A 10 -25.69 -35.07 -16.30
N ALA A 11 -25.50 -34.53 -17.49
CA ALA A 11 -24.54 -33.52 -17.89
C ALA A 11 -24.98 -32.08 -17.60
N GLY A 12 -24.01 -31.17 -17.66
CA GLY A 12 -24.23 -29.78 -18.06
C GLY A 12 -23.51 -28.75 -17.20
N ASN A 13 -22.33 -28.29 -17.61
CA ASN A 13 -22.19 -26.97 -18.25
C ASN A 13 -20.74 -26.79 -18.78
N PRO A 14 -20.54 -26.21 -19.98
CA PRO A 14 -19.26 -26.05 -20.64
C PRO A 14 -18.56 -24.76 -20.20
N TYR A 15 -17.31 -24.59 -20.61
CA TYR A 15 -16.39 -23.47 -20.30
C TYR A 15 -15.55 -23.60 -19.03
N GLY A 16 -14.86 -24.74 -18.88
CA GLY A 16 -13.60 -24.82 -18.15
C GLY A 16 -12.43 -24.91 -19.14
N LYS A 17 -11.92 -23.78 -19.65
CA LYS A 17 -10.61 -23.78 -20.31
C LYS A 17 -9.53 -23.70 -19.24
N VAL A 18 -8.96 -24.85 -18.93
CA VAL A 18 -7.70 -24.99 -18.17
C VAL A 18 -6.56 -24.61 -19.12
N CYS A 19 -5.87 -23.50 -18.84
CA CYS A 19 -4.69 -23.08 -19.60
C CYS A 19 -3.44 -23.73 -19.00
N ASN A 20 -2.85 -24.69 -19.74
CA ASN A 20 -1.55 -25.30 -19.45
C ASN A 20 -0.48 -24.85 -20.47
N ASN A 21 0.76 -24.73 -19.98
CA ASN A 21 2.07 -24.62 -20.65
C ASN A 21 2.37 -23.28 -21.37
N TRP A 22 3.59 -22.71 -21.33
CA TRP A 22 4.92 -23.30 -21.57
C TRP A 22 6.08 -22.62 -20.82
N ASN A 23 7.12 -23.40 -20.55
CA ASN A 23 8.47 -23.00 -20.13
C ASN A 23 9.23 -22.30 -21.27
N THR A 24 9.91 -21.20 -20.94
CA THR A 24 11.15 -20.76 -21.64
C THR A 24 11.89 -19.78 -20.74
N LEU A 25 13.22 -19.95 -20.67
CA LEU A 25 14.17 -19.25 -19.79
C LEU A 25 13.84 -17.76 -19.60
N ARG A 26 13.50 -17.37 -18.35
CA ARG A 26 13.29 -15.97 -17.96
C ARG A 26 14.47 -15.48 -17.12
N LEU A 27 15.17 -14.48 -17.65
CA LEU A 27 15.87 -13.50 -16.82
C LEU A 27 14.84 -12.85 -15.87
N PRO A 28 15.19 -12.49 -14.63
CA PRO A 28 14.22 -11.93 -13.69
C PRO A 28 13.66 -10.62 -14.24
N ILE A 29 12.38 -10.64 -14.61
CA ILE A 29 11.63 -9.48 -15.09
C ILE A 29 11.27 -8.64 -13.86
N PHE A 30 11.98 -7.54 -13.65
CA PHE A 30 11.71 -6.62 -12.55
C PHE A 30 10.49 -5.75 -12.89
N HIS A 31 9.64 -5.51 -11.90
CA HIS A 31 8.34 -4.82 -12.06
C HIS A 31 8.49 -3.34 -11.69
N LEU A 32 7.70 -2.42 -12.27
CA LEU A 32 7.56 -1.00 -11.86
C LEU A 32 6.38 -0.86 -10.88
N GLN A 33 6.23 0.28 -10.20
CA GLN A 33 5.00 0.76 -9.51
C GLN A 33 4.97 2.30 -9.64
N PHE A 34 3.92 3.02 -9.24
CA PHE A 34 3.94 4.50 -9.04
C PHE A 34 2.84 4.86 -7.99
N PHE A 35 2.75 6.09 -7.45
CA PHE A 35 1.61 6.75 -6.70
C PHE A 35 1.71 6.99 -5.15
N PRO A 36 1.24 8.13 -4.59
CA PRO A 36 1.92 9.42 -4.39
C PRO A 36 2.30 9.78 -2.93
N LEU A 37 3.22 10.77 -2.82
CA LEU A 37 3.39 11.71 -1.70
C LEU A 37 2.87 13.14 -2.06
N MET A 38 2.20 13.74 -1.07
CA MET A 38 1.62 15.08 -0.86
C MET A 38 2.05 16.30 -1.71
N LYS A 39 1.05 17.04 -2.22
CA LYS A 39 1.09 18.50 -2.51
C LYS A 39 0.59 19.38 -1.37
N TYR A 40 0.18 18.82 -0.23
CA TYR A 40 -0.39 19.58 0.88
C TYR A 40 0.60 19.74 2.06
N PRO A 41 0.61 20.92 2.71
CA PRO A 41 1.32 21.12 3.96
C PRO A 41 0.75 20.17 5.02
N PHE A 42 1.62 19.51 5.79
CA PHE A 42 1.22 19.20 7.15
C PHE A 42 0.90 20.56 7.76
N SER A 43 -0.36 20.80 8.08
CA SER A 43 -0.71 21.96 8.89
C SER A 43 0.16 21.89 10.14
N SER A 44 1.11 22.82 10.27
CA SER A 44 1.82 23.22 11.48
C SER A 44 2.30 22.09 12.43
N HIS A 45 3.61 21.80 12.44
CA HIS A 45 4.39 21.29 13.57
C HIS A 45 3.59 20.54 14.67
N VAL A 46 3.06 19.34 14.45
CA VAL A 46 2.60 18.52 15.58
C VAL A 46 2.72 17.02 15.30
N SER A 47 3.39 16.37 16.25
CA SER A 47 3.60 14.94 16.43
C SER A 47 2.33 14.11 16.19
N VAL A 48 2.50 12.94 15.56
CA VAL A 48 1.42 12.00 15.16
C VAL A 48 0.55 11.48 16.32
N LEU A 49 0.95 11.69 17.57
CA LEU A 49 0.19 11.34 18.77
C LEU A 49 -0.15 12.52 19.69
N GLU A 50 0.32 13.73 19.38
CA GLU A 50 0.02 14.92 20.21
C GLU A 50 -1.18 15.73 19.69
N GLN A 51 -1.84 15.33 18.59
CA GLN A 51 -2.92 16.13 17.99
C GLN A 51 -4.26 15.46 17.71
N SER A 52 -4.53 14.29 18.26
CA SER A 52 -5.93 13.86 18.44
C SER A 52 -6.39 14.23 19.85
N SER A 53 -6.57 15.50 20.13
CA SER A 53 -7.39 15.93 21.29
C SER A 53 -8.89 15.64 21.08
N SER A 54 -9.21 14.82 20.06
CA SER A 54 -10.53 14.46 19.59
C SER A 54 -10.64 12.94 19.55
N PRO A 55 -11.62 12.35 20.26
CA PRO A 55 -11.75 10.90 20.35
C PRO A 55 -12.03 10.21 19.00
N SER A 56 -12.49 10.94 17.97
CA SER A 56 -12.72 10.38 16.64
C SER A 56 -11.42 10.12 15.90
N GLY A 57 -10.48 11.07 15.96
CA GLY A 57 -9.16 10.93 15.35
C GLY A 57 -8.38 9.79 15.98
N ASP A 58 -8.34 9.76 17.32
CA ASP A 58 -7.70 8.70 18.11
C ASP A 58 -8.19 7.30 17.72
N ARG A 59 -9.52 7.12 17.63
CA ARG A 59 -10.12 5.84 17.27
C ARG A 59 -9.69 5.40 15.88
N LEU A 60 -9.69 6.28 14.89
CA LEU A 60 -9.24 5.92 13.55
C LEU A 60 -7.75 5.58 13.50
N VAL A 61 -6.91 6.31 14.25
CA VAL A 61 -5.49 5.97 14.40
C VAL A 61 -5.35 4.57 14.97
N GLN A 62 -6.02 4.26 16.08
CA GLN A 62 -5.99 2.93 16.70
C GLN A 62 -6.49 1.83 15.75
N LEU A 63 -7.55 2.09 14.97
CA LEU A 63 -8.06 1.13 13.99
C LEU A 63 -7.07 0.88 12.86
N TRP A 64 -6.45 1.94 12.32
CA TRP A 64 -5.43 1.82 11.28
C TRP A 64 -4.18 1.10 11.80
N ALA A 65 -3.78 1.43 13.01
CA ALA A 65 -2.57 0.95 13.65
C ALA A 65 -2.54 -0.59 13.85
N LYS A 66 -3.70 -1.24 13.94
CA LYS A 66 -3.82 -2.71 13.96
C LYS A 66 -3.18 -3.41 12.74
N ARG A 67 -3.03 -2.69 11.62
CA ARG A 67 -2.40 -3.20 10.38
C ARG A 67 -0.89 -3.43 10.50
N TYR A 68 -0.27 -2.96 11.58
CA TYR A 68 1.17 -3.10 11.85
C TYR A 68 1.49 -4.16 12.90
N VAL A 69 0.50 -4.94 13.35
CA VAL A 69 0.77 -6.10 14.20
C VAL A 69 1.52 -7.17 13.38
N PRO A 70 2.66 -7.71 13.86
CA PRO A 70 3.40 -8.75 13.16
C PRO A 70 2.54 -9.97 12.81
N ASN A 71 2.63 -10.45 11.55
CA ASN A 71 1.92 -11.65 11.13
C ASN A 71 2.75 -12.91 11.41
N LEU A 72 2.51 -13.55 12.56
CA LEU A 72 3.23 -14.76 12.98
C LEU A 72 2.86 -16.02 12.17
N SER A 73 1.75 -16.02 11.42
CA SER A 73 1.32 -17.18 10.64
C SER A 73 2.35 -17.61 9.58
N ILE A 74 3.20 -16.68 9.14
CA ILE A 74 4.29 -16.90 8.19
C ILE A 74 5.28 -17.95 8.72
N LEU A 75 5.48 -18.01 10.05
CA LEU A 75 6.48 -18.88 10.66
C LEU A 75 5.96 -20.31 10.90
N ARG A 76 4.64 -20.55 10.72
CA ARG A 76 3.99 -21.85 10.99
C ARG A 76 4.45 -22.46 12.32
N LEU A 77 4.41 -21.66 13.39
CA LEU A 77 4.99 -21.99 14.70
C LEU A 77 4.51 -23.34 15.27
N GLU A 78 3.27 -23.73 14.95
CA GLU A 78 2.71 -25.03 15.37
C GLU A 78 3.43 -26.24 14.75
N SER A 79 3.98 -26.08 13.55
CA SER A 79 4.70 -27.13 12.83
C SER A 79 6.21 -26.97 12.89
N ASN A 80 6.72 -25.86 13.44
CA ASN A 80 8.15 -25.57 13.53
C ASN A 80 8.53 -24.94 14.90
N PRO A 81 8.71 -25.75 15.94
CA PRO A 81 9.12 -25.26 17.27
C PRO A 81 10.46 -24.53 17.27
N SER A 82 11.37 -24.86 16.33
CA SER A 82 12.67 -24.20 16.21
C SER A 82 12.55 -22.72 15.79
N ALA A 83 11.47 -22.36 15.08
CA ALA A 83 11.21 -20.98 14.68
C ALA A 83 10.95 -20.06 15.89
N ILE A 84 10.48 -20.60 17.03
CA ILE A 84 10.31 -19.81 18.26
C ILE A 84 11.68 -19.41 18.81
N SER A 85 12.64 -20.34 18.86
CA SER A 85 14.00 -20.06 19.32
C SER A 85 14.72 -19.09 18.39
N GLU A 86 14.56 -19.26 17.07
CA GLU A 86 15.13 -18.34 16.08
C GLU A 86 14.51 -16.94 16.22
N LEU A 87 13.18 -16.84 16.35
CA LEU A 87 12.50 -15.57 16.54
C LEU A 87 12.97 -14.87 17.82
N ALA A 88 13.16 -15.64 18.91
CA ALA A 88 13.69 -15.11 20.16
C ALA A 88 15.12 -14.59 20.02
N GLU A 89 15.99 -15.32 19.33
CA GLU A 89 17.35 -14.87 19.05
C GLU A 89 17.34 -13.58 18.23
N VAL A 90 16.57 -13.53 17.14
CA VAL A 90 16.49 -12.35 16.26
C VAL A 90 15.88 -11.15 16.98
N ALA A 91 14.88 -11.35 17.84
CA ALA A 91 14.26 -10.28 18.62
C ALA A 91 15.16 -9.75 19.76
N SER A 92 16.19 -10.50 20.18
CA SER A 92 17.14 -10.06 21.19
C SER A 92 17.92 -8.82 20.74
N PRO A 93 18.45 -7.98 21.66
CA PRO A 93 19.24 -6.81 21.28
C PRO A 93 20.42 -7.14 20.34
N SER A 94 21.09 -8.27 20.57
CA SER A 94 22.19 -8.75 19.72
C SER A 94 21.69 -9.21 18.35
N GLY A 95 20.58 -9.95 18.31
CA GLY A 95 19.92 -10.36 17.06
C GLY A 95 19.52 -9.16 16.20
N ARG A 96 18.84 -8.18 16.80
CA ARG A 96 18.45 -6.94 16.13
C ARG A 96 19.65 -6.16 15.61
N ALA A 97 20.73 -6.06 16.39
CA ALA A 97 21.95 -5.41 15.96
C ALA A 97 22.58 -6.11 14.73
N LYS A 98 22.59 -7.46 14.70
CA LYS A 98 23.02 -8.23 13.53
C LYS A 98 22.12 -7.97 12.31
N THR A 99 20.80 -7.99 12.49
CA THR A 99 19.83 -7.71 11.41
C THR A 99 20.00 -6.29 10.85
N VAL A 100 20.15 -5.29 11.72
CA VAL A 100 20.37 -3.90 11.31
C VAL A 100 21.70 -3.75 10.57
N ALA A 101 22.80 -4.27 11.11
CA ALA A 101 24.11 -4.19 10.45
C ALA A 101 24.11 -4.87 9.06
N LYS A 102 23.39 -5.98 8.91
CA LYS A 102 23.18 -6.66 7.62
C LYS A 102 22.46 -5.76 6.62
N LEU A 103 21.38 -5.09 7.03
CA LEU A 103 20.61 -4.20 6.17
C LEU A 103 21.32 -2.87 5.89
N GLU A 104 22.04 -2.30 6.85
CA GLU A 104 22.81 -1.07 6.64
C GLU A 104 23.95 -1.25 5.64
N ARG A 105 24.63 -2.41 5.67
CA ARG A 105 25.59 -2.79 4.63
C ARG A 105 24.92 -2.88 3.27
N PHE A 106 23.71 -3.47 3.21
CA PHE A 106 22.96 -3.54 1.97
C PHE A 106 22.56 -2.14 1.46
N LEU A 107 22.04 -1.27 2.32
CA LEU A 107 21.69 0.12 1.99
C LEU A 107 22.92 0.95 1.60
N THR A 108 24.10 0.66 2.13
CA THR A 108 25.30 1.42 1.77
C THR A 108 25.87 0.94 0.43
N ASN A 109 25.83 -0.37 0.16
CA ASN A 109 26.47 -0.97 -1.01
C ASN A 109 25.55 -1.12 -2.23
N ASN A 110 24.23 -1.19 -2.02
CA ASN A 110 23.25 -1.57 -3.05
C ASN A 110 22.07 -0.60 -3.15
N PHE A 111 22.12 0.55 -2.49
CA PHE A 111 21.05 1.54 -2.65
C PHE A 111 21.04 2.15 -4.05
N GLU A 112 22.21 2.26 -4.68
CA GLU A 112 22.29 2.51 -6.12
C GLU A 112 21.62 1.39 -6.92
N SER A 113 21.63 0.13 -6.49
CA SER A 113 20.92 -0.97 -7.16
C SER A 113 19.39 -0.83 -7.09
N ALA A 114 18.83 -0.29 -5.99
CA ALA A 114 17.40 0.05 -5.92
C ALA A 114 17.07 1.22 -6.86
N SER A 115 17.93 2.24 -6.88
CA SER A 115 17.81 3.38 -7.80
C SER A 115 17.98 2.92 -9.26
N LEU A 116 18.93 2.03 -9.55
CA LEU A 116 19.19 1.43 -10.87
C LEU A 116 18.05 0.50 -11.30
N ARG A 117 17.47 -0.29 -10.39
CA ARG A 117 16.25 -1.06 -10.69
C ARG A 117 15.13 -0.10 -11.04
N THR A 118 14.86 0.91 -10.22
CA THR A 118 13.83 1.93 -10.49
C THR A 118 14.12 2.72 -11.78
N ASN A 119 15.39 2.92 -12.13
CA ASN A 119 15.83 3.57 -13.38
C ASN A 119 15.70 2.66 -14.61
N ALA A 120 16.08 1.39 -14.54
CA ALA A 120 15.94 0.41 -15.63
C ALA A 120 14.45 0.21 -15.98
N LEU A 121 13.65 0.24 -14.94
CA LEU A 121 12.21 0.22 -14.95
C LEU A 121 11.61 1.47 -15.62
N SER A 122 12.08 2.67 -15.29
CA SER A 122 11.62 3.92 -15.93
C SER A 122 12.22 4.16 -17.32
N THR A 123 13.37 3.57 -17.67
CA THR A 123 13.89 3.59 -19.05
C THR A 123 13.03 2.78 -20.02
N TYR A 124 12.28 1.78 -19.53
CA TYR A 124 11.33 1.03 -20.35
C TYR A 124 10.06 1.83 -20.69
N ILE A 125 9.86 3.00 -20.07
CA ILE A 125 8.82 3.94 -20.46
C ILE A 125 9.43 5.32 -20.74
N PRO A 126 9.85 5.59 -21.98
CA PRO A 126 10.55 6.83 -22.31
C PRO A 126 9.71 8.06 -21.94
N ASN A 127 10.38 9.07 -21.37
CA ASN A 127 9.82 10.37 -21.00
C ASN A 127 8.86 10.40 -19.79
N ILE A 128 8.83 9.41 -18.89
CA ILE A 128 7.95 9.46 -17.70
C ILE A 128 8.56 10.17 -16.51
N VAL A 129 9.86 10.04 -16.22
CA VAL A 129 10.44 10.66 -15.02
C VAL A 129 11.74 11.34 -15.40
N ASN A 130 11.97 12.55 -14.88
CA ASN A 130 13.28 13.15 -14.89
C ASN A 130 14.22 12.33 -13.98
N LEU A 131 14.98 11.41 -14.59
CA LEU A 131 15.88 10.50 -13.86
C LEU A 131 16.94 11.24 -13.04
N ALA A 132 17.31 12.45 -13.43
CA ALA A 132 18.25 13.27 -12.66
C ALA A 132 17.62 13.73 -11.34
N GLU A 133 16.40 14.27 -11.37
CA GLU A 133 15.64 14.66 -10.17
C GLU A 133 15.36 13.44 -9.27
N ALA A 134 14.93 12.32 -9.86
CA ALA A 134 14.70 11.07 -9.15
C ALA A 134 15.96 10.52 -8.43
N ARG A 135 17.13 10.63 -9.06
CA ARG A 135 18.41 10.25 -8.44
C ARG A 135 18.76 11.16 -7.26
N GLN A 136 18.50 12.47 -7.37
CA GLN A 136 18.74 13.42 -6.28
C GLN A 136 17.87 13.14 -5.04
N LEU A 137 16.67 12.57 -5.23
CA LEU A 137 15.78 12.20 -4.12
C LEU A 137 16.10 10.84 -3.50
N SER A 138 16.91 10.02 -4.16
CA SER A 138 17.24 8.68 -3.69
C SER A 138 17.87 8.69 -2.28
N PRO A 139 18.91 9.49 -1.96
CA PRO A 139 19.51 9.51 -0.62
C PRO A 139 18.52 9.71 0.54
N TYR A 140 17.41 10.43 0.31
CA TYR A 140 16.36 10.62 1.31
C TYR A 140 15.62 9.31 1.65
N VAL A 141 15.36 8.46 0.66
CA VAL A 141 14.75 7.12 0.87
C VAL A 141 15.67 6.28 1.75
N ALA A 142 16.97 6.21 1.39
CA ALA A 142 17.95 5.48 2.20
C ALA A 142 17.98 6.01 3.65
N HIS A 143 17.96 7.33 3.81
CA HIS A 143 17.98 7.97 5.12
C HIS A 143 16.74 7.62 5.95
N ILE A 144 15.54 7.60 5.33
CA ILE A 144 14.29 7.20 5.98
C ILE A 144 14.35 5.74 6.45
N TYR A 145 14.83 4.81 5.63
CA TYR A 145 15.00 3.41 6.07
C TYR A 145 16.06 3.27 7.17
N LYS A 146 17.19 3.98 7.08
CA LYS A 146 18.19 4.00 8.16
C LYS A 146 17.59 4.51 9.47
N LYS A 147 16.76 5.56 9.40
CA LYS A 147 16.05 6.07 10.59
C LYS A 147 15.07 5.04 11.15
N ALA A 148 14.28 4.37 10.30
CA ALA A 148 13.39 3.28 10.73
C ALA A 148 14.15 2.12 11.39
N LEU A 149 15.32 1.75 10.84
CA LEU A 149 16.20 0.72 11.41
C LEU A 149 16.80 1.15 12.76
N SER A 150 17.12 2.44 12.94
CA SER A 150 17.59 2.95 14.24
C SER A 150 16.51 2.84 15.32
N ILE A 151 15.24 3.10 14.96
CA ILE A 151 14.09 2.97 15.86
C ILE A 151 13.84 1.49 16.17
N TYR A 152 13.92 0.64 15.15
CA TYR A 152 13.91 -0.81 15.35
C TYR A 152 15.00 -1.21 16.36
N LEU A 153 16.26 -0.81 16.18
CA LEU A 153 17.35 -1.20 17.08
C LEU A 153 17.11 -0.83 18.56
N GLN A 154 16.45 0.30 18.81
CA GLN A 154 16.19 0.82 20.17
C GLN A 154 15.07 0.08 20.89
N GLN A 155 14.18 -0.59 20.16
CA GLN A 155 13.07 -1.31 20.78
C GLN A 155 13.56 -2.67 21.30
N SER A 156 12.87 -3.24 22.27
CA SER A 156 13.09 -4.61 22.74
C SER A 156 11.78 -5.16 23.27
N PRO A 157 10.84 -5.49 22.36
CA PRO A 157 9.54 -5.97 22.77
C PRO A 157 9.66 -7.33 23.46
N SER A 158 8.86 -7.52 24.50
CA SER A 158 8.81 -8.78 25.23
C SER A 158 8.25 -9.88 24.32
N LEU A 159 9.04 -10.91 24.05
CA LEU A 159 8.58 -12.05 23.24
C LEU A 159 7.50 -12.87 23.95
N SER A 160 7.41 -12.75 25.27
CA SER A 160 6.43 -13.45 26.10
C SER A 160 5.00 -13.14 25.70
N SER A 161 4.72 -11.93 25.20
CA SER A 161 3.38 -11.56 24.72
C SER A 161 3.13 -11.93 23.27
N LEU A 162 4.15 -11.95 22.41
CA LEU A 162 4.05 -12.54 21.06
C LEU A 162 3.66 -14.02 21.10
N LEU A 163 4.15 -14.74 22.09
CA LEU A 163 3.98 -16.18 22.24
C LEU A 163 2.87 -16.55 23.23
N ALA A 164 2.23 -15.58 23.86
CA ALA A 164 1.07 -15.80 24.73
C ALA A 164 -0.10 -16.33 23.89
N ARG A 165 -0.27 -17.65 23.91
CA ARG A 165 -1.27 -18.38 23.14
C ARG A 165 -2.69 -18.04 23.64
N PRO A 166 -3.68 -17.78 22.77
CA PRO A 166 -5.07 -17.82 23.19
C PRO A 166 -5.49 -19.28 23.39
N THR A 167 -5.61 -19.72 24.64
CA THR A 167 -6.39 -20.89 25.00
C THR A 167 -7.87 -20.58 24.80
N ALA A 168 -8.42 -21.02 23.67
CA ALA A 168 -9.84 -21.35 23.38
C ALA A 168 -10.27 -20.84 21.99
N ILE A 169 -10.24 -21.72 21.00
CA ILE A 169 -11.11 -21.62 19.83
C ILE A 169 -12.08 -22.79 19.94
N THR A 170 -13.25 -22.56 20.55
CA THR A 170 -14.43 -23.37 20.27
C THR A 170 -14.93 -22.99 18.89
N ALA A 171 -14.96 -23.98 18.00
CA ALA A 171 -15.40 -23.85 16.62
C ALA A 171 -16.93 -23.66 16.55
N THR A 172 -17.42 -22.46 16.85
CA THR A 172 -18.75 -22.02 16.46
C THR A 172 -18.77 -20.49 16.42
N SER A 173 -19.43 -19.94 15.40
CA SER A 173 -19.71 -18.52 15.14
C SER A 173 -18.55 -17.60 14.71
N SER A 174 -18.74 -17.04 13.51
CA SER A 174 -18.24 -15.73 13.08
C SER A 174 -18.23 -14.71 14.22
N ILE A 175 -17.15 -13.92 14.32
CA ILE A 175 -16.79 -12.97 15.40
C ILE A 175 -15.95 -13.63 16.53
N GLY A 176 -14.66 -13.85 16.28
CA GLY A 176 -13.78 -14.57 17.24
C GLY A 176 -12.27 -14.27 17.14
N THR A 177 -11.85 -13.13 16.58
CA THR A 177 -10.42 -12.78 16.36
C THR A 177 -9.87 -11.68 17.29
N VAL A 178 -10.60 -11.29 18.34
CA VAL A 178 -10.41 -9.96 18.96
C VAL A 178 -9.49 -9.94 20.21
N ASN A 179 -9.21 -11.03 20.91
CA ASN A 179 -8.44 -10.92 22.18
C ASN A 179 -6.91 -10.96 22.04
N CYS A 180 -6.34 -11.77 21.14
CA CYS A 180 -4.88 -11.87 21.00
C CYS A 180 -4.30 -10.65 20.25
N SER A 181 -5.02 -10.13 19.25
CA SER A 181 -4.59 -8.97 18.47
C SER A 181 -4.53 -7.66 19.28
N ILE A 182 -5.38 -7.48 20.29
CA ILE A 182 -5.40 -6.27 21.13
C ILE A 182 -4.22 -6.23 22.10
N ALA A 183 -3.86 -7.35 22.75
CA ALA A 183 -2.72 -7.41 23.66
C ALA A 183 -1.40 -7.19 22.91
N LEU A 184 -1.24 -7.88 21.76
CA LEU A 184 -0.11 -7.69 20.86
C LEU A 184 -0.01 -6.24 20.35
N TYR A 185 -1.16 -5.63 20.04
CA TYR A 185 -1.20 -4.23 19.63
C TYR A 185 -0.66 -3.29 20.72
N LYS A 186 -1.17 -3.40 21.95
CA LYS A 186 -0.79 -2.48 23.04
C LYS A 186 0.67 -2.63 23.47
N GLU A 187 1.17 -3.86 23.53
CA GLU A 187 2.54 -4.08 24.00
C GLU A 187 3.60 -3.85 22.93
N TRP A 188 3.26 -4.10 21.66
CA TRP A 188 4.22 -4.04 20.56
C TRP A 188 3.93 -2.87 19.62
N ALA A 189 2.76 -2.86 18.99
CA ALA A 189 2.48 -1.99 17.87
C ALA A 189 2.36 -0.52 18.30
N GLU A 190 1.71 -0.24 19.43
CA GLU A 190 1.46 1.11 19.91
C GLU A 190 2.76 1.89 20.24
N PRO A 191 3.67 1.40 21.12
CA PRO A 191 4.95 2.08 21.36
C PRO A 191 5.82 2.17 20.11
N MET A 192 5.75 1.15 19.26
CA MET A 192 6.49 1.11 18.00
C MET A 192 6.05 2.24 17.07
N LEU A 193 4.74 2.41 16.91
CA LEU A 193 4.16 3.39 15.99
C LEU A 193 4.37 4.81 16.47
N GLU A 194 4.27 5.05 17.77
CA GLU A 194 4.63 6.35 18.37
C GLU A 194 6.04 6.76 17.98
N GLN A 195 7.01 5.89 18.26
CA GLN A 195 8.42 6.18 18.00
C GLN A 195 8.70 6.29 16.49
N LEU A 196 8.07 5.45 15.67
CA LEU A 196 8.19 5.55 14.21
C LEU A 196 7.64 6.86 13.69
N ALA A 197 6.47 7.25 14.17
CA ALA A 197 5.79 8.43 13.68
C ALA A 197 6.56 9.71 14.06
N THR A 198 6.91 9.86 15.34
CA THR A 198 7.70 10.99 15.84
C THR A 198 9.13 10.97 15.28
N GLY A 199 9.75 9.79 15.18
CA GLY A 199 11.13 9.65 14.73
C GLY A 199 11.31 9.82 13.23
N LEU A 200 10.31 9.48 12.41
CA LEU A 200 10.37 9.60 10.95
C LEU A 200 9.83 10.95 10.44
N GLU A 201 9.00 11.65 11.22
CA GLU A 201 8.40 12.92 10.80
C GLU A 201 9.42 13.93 10.25
N PRO A 202 10.55 14.22 10.92
CA PRO A 202 11.51 15.20 10.39
C PRO A 202 12.08 14.79 9.03
N VAL A 203 12.44 13.51 8.86
CA VAL A 203 13.08 13.04 7.62
C VAL A 203 12.08 12.94 6.46
N LEU A 204 10.82 12.60 6.76
CA LEU A 204 9.72 12.62 5.80
C LEU A 204 9.36 14.05 5.39
N TRP A 205 9.42 15.00 6.32
CA TRP A 205 9.22 16.41 6.03
C TRP A 205 10.25 16.95 5.03
N HIS A 206 11.53 16.68 5.25
CA HIS A 206 12.59 17.11 4.32
C HIS A 206 12.42 16.52 2.92
N LEU A 207 12.04 15.24 2.82
CA LEU A 207 11.71 14.64 1.52
C LEU A 207 10.55 15.35 0.83
N ARG A 208 9.50 15.70 1.57
CA ARG A 208 8.32 16.42 1.04
C ARG A 208 8.67 17.82 0.55
N GLU A 209 9.49 18.55 1.29
CA GLU A 209 9.95 19.88 0.87
C GLU A 209 10.69 19.80 -0.48
N ARG A 210 11.57 18.81 -0.64
CA ARG A 210 12.24 18.56 -1.92
C ARG A 210 11.29 18.14 -3.03
N LEU A 211 10.30 17.31 -2.72
CA LEU A 211 9.27 16.91 -3.69
C LEU A 211 8.41 18.09 -4.15
N ASN A 212 8.12 19.04 -3.27
CA ASN A 212 7.38 20.26 -3.62
C ASN A 212 8.18 21.22 -4.52
N GLN A 213 9.51 21.14 -4.46
CA GLN A 213 10.40 21.91 -5.34
C GLN A 213 10.54 21.27 -6.73
N THR A 214 10.11 20.02 -6.90
CA THR A 214 10.24 19.34 -8.20
C THR A 214 9.28 19.89 -9.24
N SER A 215 9.79 20.10 -10.44
CA SER A 215 8.98 20.61 -11.57
C SER A 215 8.09 19.54 -12.20
N ASP A 216 8.47 18.27 -12.07
CA ASP A 216 7.80 17.13 -12.67
C ASP A 216 6.90 16.39 -11.66
N PRO A 217 5.56 16.44 -11.79
CA PRO A 217 4.65 15.71 -10.90
C PRO A 217 4.81 14.19 -10.98
N ARG A 218 5.48 13.65 -12.01
CA ARG A 218 5.75 12.22 -12.15
C ARG A 218 6.85 11.74 -11.20
N THR A 219 7.70 12.66 -10.73
CA THR A 219 8.71 12.37 -9.71
C THR A 219 8.07 11.91 -8.41
N ILE A 220 6.89 12.43 -8.06
CA ILE A 220 6.11 11.98 -6.89
C ILE A 220 5.72 10.50 -7.04
N GLY A 221 5.18 10.14 -8.21
CA GLY A 221 4.83 8.76 -8.51
C GLY A 221 6.05 7.85 -8.37
N PHE A 222 7.19 8.27 -8.93
CA PHE A 222 8.43 7.51 -8.91
C PHE A 222 8.89 7.20 -7.49
N MET A 223 8.78 8.18 -6.59
CA MET A 223 9.22 8.01 -5.21
C MET A 223 8.48 6.91 -4.48
N SER A 224 7.14 6.88 -4.55
CA SER A 224 6.34 5.81 -3.94
C SER A 224 6.82 4.42 -4.36
N THR A 225 7.04 4.25 -5.66
CA THR A 225 7.57 3.00 -6.20
C THR A 225 9.00 2.71 -5.77
N HIS A 226 9.81 3.74 -5.63
CA HIS A 226 11.16 3.58 -5.11
C HIS A 226 11.13 3.08 -3.65
N PHE A 227 10.21 3.57 -2.83
CA PHE A 227 9.96 3.02 -1.49
C PHE A 227 9.51 1.56 -1.58
N HIS A 228 8.51 1.24 -2.40
CA HIS A 228 8.06 -0.14 -2.54
C HIS A 228 9.21 -1.11 -2.91
N PHE A 229 10.01 -0.77 -3.93
CA PHE A 229 11.14 -1.63 -4.29
C PHE A 229 12.21 -1.69 -3.23
N SER A 230 12.47 -0.57 -2.54
CA SER A 230 13.39 -0.57 -1.41
C SER A 230 12.91 -1.51 -0.31
N THR A 231 11.63 -1.45 0.07
CA THR A 231 11.01 -2.38 1.01
C THR A 231 11.22 -3.83 0.57
N ASN A 232 10.83 -4.19 -0.65
CA ASN A 232 10.94 -5.57 -1.12
C ASN A 232 12.40 -6.04 -1.18
N LEU A 233 13.30 -5.22 -1.70
CA LEU A 233 14.73 -5.53 -1.77
C LEU A 233 15.33 -5.78 -0.39
N LEU A 234 14.93 -4.99 0.61
CA LEU A 234 15.38 -5.17 1.99
C LEU A 234 14.81 -6.47 2.58
N LEU A 235 13.51 -6.71 2.42
CA LEU A 235 12.85 -7.91 2.92
C LEU A 235 13.40 -9.20 2.28
N GLU A 236 13.73 -9.19 0.98
CA GLU A 236 14.36 -10.31 0.27
C GLU A 236 15.72 -10.73 0.88
N LYS A 237 16.38 -9.85 1.65
CA LYS A 237 17.63 -10.19 2.34
C LYS A 237 17.42 -10.83 3.69
N LEU A 238 16.21 -10.82 4.22
CA LEU A 238 15.91 -11.22 5.59
C LEU A 238 15.43 -12.67 5.69
N THR A 239 15.75 -13.33 6.79
CA THR A 239 15.11 -14.62 7.15
C THR A 239 13.63 -14.40 7.48
N PRO A 240 12.78 -15.44 7.45
CA PRO A 240 11.37 -15.30 7.83
C PRO A 240 11.16 -14.67 9.21
N CYS A 241 11.97 -15.03 10.22
CA CYS A 241 11.90 -14.42 11.55
C CYS A 241 12.28 -12.93 11.53
N GLU A 242 13.33 -12.56 10.80
CA GLU A 242 13.69 -11.15 10.59
C GLU A 242 12.57 -10.38 9.87
N GLN A 243 11.97 -10.98 8.83
CA GLN A 243 10.87 -10.36 8.08
C GLN A 243 9.65 -10.10 8.95
N VAL A 244 9.24 -11.05 9.79
CA VAL A 244 8.10 -10.88 10.71
C VAL A 244 8.30 -9.66 11.61
N LEU A 245 9.52 -9.46 12.11
CA LEU A 245 9.83 -8.36 13.02
C LEU A 245 9.98 -7.01 12.31
N LEU A 246 10.49 -6.97 11.07
CA LEU A 246 10.77 -5.72 10.34
C LEU A 246 9.66 -5.28 9.39
N THR A 247 8.81 -6.18 8.92
CA THR A 247 7.71 -5.86 7.99
C THR A 247 6.82 -4.73 8.51
N PRO A 248 6.41 -4.69 9.80
CA PRO A 248 5.65 -3.56 10.34
C PRO A 248 6.31 -2.20 10.15
N TYR A 249 7.63 -2.10 10.35
CA TYR A 249 8.39 -0.86 10.23
C TYR A 249 8.47 -0.41 8.78
N PHE A 250 8.75 -1.33 7.85
CA PHE A 250 8.84 -0.98 6.42
C PHE A 250 7.48 -0.71 5.81
N LYS A 251 6.44 -1.44 6.23
CA LYS A 251 5.06 -1.15 5.85
C LYS A 251 4.64 0.24 6.33
N PHE A 252 4.99 0.61 7.56
CA PHE A 252 4.73 1.97 8.06
C PHE A 252 5.41 3.01 7.18
N VAL A 253 6.72 2.87 6.90
CA VAL A 253 7.46 3.78 6.02
C VAL A 253 6.78 3.91 4.64
N GLU A 254 6.38 2.80 4.02
CA GLU A 254 5.73 2.82 2.71
C GLU A 254 4.34 3.47 2.74
N GLU A 255 3.53 3.17 3.74
CA GLU A 255 2.18 3.75 3.85
C GLU A 255 2.24 5.26 4.18
N GLN A 256 3.25 5.73 4.92
CA GLN A 256 3.51 7.16 5.16
C GLN A 256 3.74 7.98 3.89
N VAL A 257 4.18 7.32 2.83
CA VAL A 257 4.56 7.96 1.56
C VAL A 257 3.67 7.60 0.39
N CYS A 258 2.74 6.65 0.55
CA CYS A 258 1.86 6.21 -0.54
C CYS A 258 0.39 6.45 -0.26
N ILE A 259 -0.03 6.54 1.01
CA ILE A 259 -1.46 6.50 1.39
C ILE A 259 -1.80 7.71 2.27
N PRO A 260 -2.90 8.44 2.00
CA PRO A 260 -3.28 9.64 2.77
C PRO A 260 -3.96 9.32 4.11
N TRP A 261 -3.58 8.22 4.78
CA TRP A 261 -4.28 7.73 5.98
C TRP A 261 -4.23 8.72 7.15
N GLN A 262 -3.10 9.43 7.32
CA GLN A 262 -2.99 10.47 8.35
C GLN A 262 -3.95 11.63 8.10
N ARG A 263 -4.15 12.02 6.84
CA ARG A 263 -5.11 13.07 6.48
C ARG A 263 -6.55 12.62 6.77
N VAL A 264 -6.85 11.33 6.59
CA VAL A 264 -8.15 10.74 6.98
C VAL A 264 -8.34 10.88 8.50
N CYS A 265 -7.35 10.44 9.31
CA CYS A 265 -7.40 10.56 10.77
C CYS A 265 -7.52 12.03 11.23
N ASN A 266 -6.73 12.93 10.67
CA ASN A 266 -6.75 14.36 11.01
C ASN A 266 -8.08 15.03 10.61
N THR A 267 -8.66 14.64 9.48
CA THR A 267 -9.98 15.14 9.08
C THR A 267 -11.07 14.60 10.01
N ALA A 268 -10.99 13.32 10.38
CA ALA A 268 -11.91 12.71 11.34
C ALA A 268 -11.86 13.36 12.73
N ALA A 269 -10.69 13.87 13.14
CA ALA A 269 -10.53 14.59 14.41
C ALA A 269 -11.44 15.84 14.50
N GLN A 270 -11.92 16.38 13.39
CA GLN A 270 -12.84 17.53 13.37
C GLN A 270 -14.28 17.17 13.70
N TYR A 271 -14.59 15.89 13.90
CA TYR A 271 -15.94 15.38 14.10
C TYR A 271 -16.14 14.76 15.49
N SER A 272 -17.40 14.78 15.94
CA SER A 272 -17.81 14.04 17.15
C SER A 272 -17.90 12.53 16.88
N PRO A 273 -17.48 11.65 17.82
CA PRO A 273 -17.35 10.21 17.57
C PRO A 273 -18.66 9.46 17.30
N ASN A 274 -19.79 10.09 17.62
CA ASN A 274 -21.12 9.49 17.46
C ASN A 274 -21.79 9.92 16.15
N LEU A 275 -21.15 10.75 15.34
CA LEU A 275 -21.73 11.16 14.06
C LEU A 275 -21.76 9.97 13.08
N PRO A 276 -22.84 9.80 12.30
CA PRO A 276 -22.95 8.70 11.33
C PRO A 276 -21.78 8.62 10.35
N ILE A 277 -21.24 9.78 9.94
CA ILE A 277 -20.07 9.88 9.06
C ILE A 277 -18.83 9.18 9.63
N ILE A 278 -18.59 9.33 10.93
CA ILE A 278 -17.47 8.68 11.63
C ILE A 278 -17.74 7.20 11.78
N LYS A 279 -18.97 6.80 12.11
CA LYS A 279 -19.35 5.38 12.25
C LYS A 279 -19.12 4.59 10.96
N VAL A 280 -19.44 5.18 9.81
CA VAL A 280 -19.18 4.57 8.50
C VAL A 280 -17.68 4.35 8.28
N VAL A 281 -16.84 5.35 8.57
CA VAL A 281 -15.38 5.22 8.38
C VAL A 281 -14.78 4.26 9.41
N GLU A 282 -15.21 4.29 10.68
CA GLU A 282 -14.81 3.33 11.72
C GLU A 282 -15.11 1.88 11.31
N GLN A 283 -16.21 1.65 10.59
CA GLN A 283 -16.62 0.33 10.11
C GLN A 283 -15.79 -0.14 8.91
N LEU A 284 -15.47 0.75 7.97
CA LEU A 284 -14.84 0.39 6.70
C LEU A 284 -13.30 0.43 6.72
N LEU A 285 -12.71 1.28 7.57
CA LEU A 285 -11.26 1.44 7.66
C LEU A 285 -10.55 0.11 8.02
N PRO A 286 -11.01 -0.71 8.99
CA PRO A 286 -10.35 -1.96 9.36
C PRO A 286 -10.39 -3.02 8.27
N VAL A 287 -11.42 -3.00 7.41
CA VAL A 287 -11.66 -4.01 6.36
C VAL A 287 -11.17 -3.57 4.98
N THR A 288 -10.45 -2.45 4.89
CA THR A 288 -9.94 -1.88 3.63
C THR A 288 -9.07 -2.86 2.84
N GLN A 289 -8.20 -3.61 3.53
CA GLN A 289 -7.34 -4.61 2.88
C GLN A 289 -8.15 -5.78 2.34
N GLU A 290 -9.11 -6.28 3.11
CA GLU A 290 -9.98 -7.38 2.73
C GLU A 290 -10.80 -7.03 1.48
N ILE A 291 -11.40 -5.83 1.46
CA ILE A 291 -12.10 -5.30 0.28
C ILE A 291 -11.19 -5.31 -0.94
N ALA A 292 -9.97 -4.79 -0.81
CA ALA A 292 -9.02 -4.73 -1.91
C ALA A 292 -8.68 -6.13 -2.46
N HIS A 293 -8.47 -7.12 -1.59
CA HIS A 293 -8.23 -8.51 -2.00
C HIS A 293 -9.43 -9.12 -2.73
N LEU A 294 -10.65 -8.93 -2.22
CA LEU A 294 -11.87 -9.49 -2.82
C LEU A 294 -12.15 -8.87 -4.20
N VAL A 295 -12.02 -7.55 -4.31
CA VAL A 295 -12.16 -6.84 -5.58
C VAL A 295 -11.10 -7.32 -6.57
N TYR A 296 -9.84 -7.44 -6.12
CA TYR A 296 -8.77 -7.92 -6.97
C TYR A 296 -9.01 -9.35 -7.47
N ALA A 297 -9.39 -10.26 -6.58
CA ALA A 297 -9.68 -11.65 -6.94
C ALA A 297 -10.78 -11.73 -8.00
N ARG A 298 -11.85 -10.93 -7.85
CA ARG A 298 -12.92 -10.84 -8.84
C ARG A 298 -12.43 -10.27 -10.18
N MET A 299 -11.59 -9.23 -10.14
CA MET A 299 -10.96 -8.67 -11.35
C MET A 299 -10.08 -9.70 -12.07
N ALA A 300 -9.23 -10.42 -11.34
CA ALA A 300 -8.34 -11.43 -11.92
C ALA A 300 -9.10 -12.63 -12.51
N GLN A 301 -10.27 -12.96 -11.97
CA GLN A 301 -11.17 -13.98 -12.53
C GLN A 301 -11.82 -13.51 -13.84
N VAL A 302 -12.36 -12.29 -13.87
CA VAL A 302 -13.08 -11.76 -15.04
C VAL A 302 -12.12 -11.35 -16.16
N TYR A 303 -10.94 -10.84 -15.82
CA TYR A 303 -9.93 -10.33 -16.75
C TYR A 303 -8.66 -11.19 -16.73
N CYS A 304 -8.81 -12.52 -16.69
CA CYS A 304 -7.69 -13.46 -16.59
C CYS A 304 -6.69 -13.37 -17.75
N ASP A 305 -7.16 -12.96 -18.93
CA ASP A 305 -6.34 -12.76 -20.13
C ASP A 305 -5.72 -11.36 -20.22
N HIS A 306 -6.08 -10.44 -19.32
CA HIS A 306 -5.54 -9.09 -19.34
C HIS A 306 -4.06 -9.10 -18.97
N ARG A 307 -3.26 -8.51 -19.87
CA ARG A 307 -1.82 -8.31 -19.68
C ARG A 307 -1.52 -6.84 -19.54
N THR A 308 -0.97 -6.50 -18.39
CA THR A 308 -0.25 -5.24 -18.22
C THR A 308 1.14 -5.36 -18.86
N ARG A 309 1.86 -4.24 -18.97
CA ARG A 309 3.28 -4.28 -19.38
C ARG A 309 4.16 -5.08 -18.40
N ARG A 310 3.65 -5.37 -17.19
CA ARG A 310 4.34 -6.08 -16.11
C ARG A 310 3.99 -7.56 -16.03
N GLY A 311 3.08 -8.03 -16.88
CA GLY A 311 2.58 -9.41 -16.88
C GLY A 311 1.08 -9.51 -16.65
N ASN A 312 0.63 -10.74 -16.41
CA ASN A 312 -0.77 -11.06 -16.13
C ASN A 312 -1.19 -10.57 -14.74
N LEU A 313 -2.50 -10.43 -14.50
CA LEU A 313 -3.04 -10.18 -13.16
C LEU A 313 -2.70 -11.29 -12.15
N ASN A 314 -2.33 -12.49 -12.57
CA ASN A 314 -1.95 -13.55 -11.63
C ASN A 314 -0.48 -13.45 -11.17
N GLU A 315 0.31 -12.51 -11.70
CA GLU A 315 1.70 -12.32 -11.29
C GLU A 315 1.77 -11.59 -9.92
N PRO A 316 2.56 -12.09 -8.94
CA PRO A 316 2.58 -11.54 -7.57
C PRO A 316 2.86 -10.04 -7.48
N GLY A 317 3.75 -9.52 -8.33
CA GLY A 317 4.08 -8.09 -8.38
C GLY A 317 2.95 -7.21 -8.91
N VAL A 318 2.11 -7.73 -9.83
CA VAL A 318 0.92 -7.04 -10.36
C VAL A 318 -0.18 -7.04 -9.29
N MET A 319 -0.37 -8.19 -8.62
CA MET A 319 -1.33 -8.33 -7.53
C MET A 319 -1.04 -7.37 -6.37
N SER A 320 0.20 -7.35 -5.87
CA SER A 320 0.59 -6.46 -4.77
C SER A 320 0.36 -4.98 -5.13
N SER A 321 0.76 -4.56 -6.33
CA SER A 321 0.54 -3.19 -6.81
C SER A 321 -0.93 -2.83 -6.88
N ALA A 322 -1.77 -3.72 -7.44
CA ALA A 322 -3.19 -3.46 -7.63
C ALA A 322 -3.97 -3.43 -6.31
N ILE A 323 -3.63 -4.29 -5.35
CA ILE A 323 -4.23 -4.26 -4.01
C ILE A 323 -3.94 -2.92 -3.33
N ARG A 324 -2.69 -2.47 -3.36
CA ARG A 324 -2.29 -1.18 -2.79
C ARG A 324 -3.03 -0.01 -3.46
N ASP A 325 -3.17 -0.03 -4.78
CA ASP A 325 -3.92 0.99 -5.51
C ASP A 325 -5.41 0.97 -5.10
N LEU A 326 -6.01 -0.22 -4.91
CA LEU A 326 -7.39 -0.36 -4.39
C LEU A 326 -7.54 0.16 -2.95
N GLU A 327 -6.56 -0.06 -2.08
CA GLU A 327 -6.55 0.53 -0.74
C GLU A 327 -6.47 2.07 -0.83
N MET A 328 -5.61 2.59 -1.71
CA MET A 328 -5.49 4.04 -1.94
C MET A 328 -6.82 4.66 -2.39
N PHE A 329 -7.53 4.04 -3.33
CA PHE A 329 -8.85 4.49 -3.77
C PHE A 329 -9.85 4.57 -2.60
N GLN A 330 -9.85 3.58 -1.70
CA GLN A 330 -10.70 3.58 -0.52
C GLN A 330 -10.36 4.74 0.43
N LEU A 331 -9.08 4.97 0.71
CA LEU A 331 -8.65 6.05 1.62
C LEU A 331 -8.96 7.44 1.05
N TYR A 332 -8.80 7.63 -0.26
CA TYR A 332 -9.23 8.85 -0.94
C TYR A 332 -10.75 9.03 -0.90
N LEU A 333 -11.53 7.95 -0.98
CA LEU A 333 -12.98 8.01 -0.81
C LEU A 333 -13.37 8.38 0.63
N TRP A 334 -12.74 7.80 1.65
CA TRP A 334 -12.97 8.19 3.05
C TRP A 334 -12.64 9.65 3.30
N LEU A 335 -11.55 10.12 2.69
CA LEU A 335 -11.16 11.52 2.76
C LEU A 335 -12.20 12.43 2.11
N CYS A 336 -12.68 12.09 0.91
CA CYS A 336 -13.74 12.87 0.25
C CYS A 336 -15.02 12.90 1.09
N PHE A 337 -15.40 11.76 1.64
CA PHE A 337 -16.57 11.64 2.50
C PHE A 337 -16.44 12.52 3.75
N LEU A 338 -15.32 12.43 4.46
CA LEU A 338 -15.03 13.24 5.66
C LEU A 338 -14.86 14.73 5.35
N GLN A 339 -14.33 15.11 4.19
CA GLN A 339 -14.19 16.52 3.80
C GLN A 339 -15.48 17.09 3.18
N LYS A 340 -16.46 16.23 2.89
CA LYS A 340 -17.68 16.55 2.15
C LYS A 340 -17.40 17.17 0.78
N ASP A 341 -16.33 16.73 0.14
CA ASP A 341 -15.82 17.28 -1.11
C ASP A 341 -15.12 16.17 -1.91
N MET A 342 -15.32 16.14 -3.23
CA MET A 342 -14.66 15.20 -4.14
C MET A 342 -13.27 15.66 -4.61
N ALA A 343 -12.85 16.87 -4.23
CA ALA A 343 -11.56 17.44 -4.59
C ALA A 343 -10.36 16.50 -4.37
N PRO A 344 -10.24 15.72 -3.26
CA PRO A 344 -9.12 14.78 -3.11
C PRO A 344 -9.02 13.77 -4.25
N ILE A 345 -10.14 13.22 -4.72
CA ILE A 345 -10.12 12.30 -5.87
C ILE A 345 -9.92 13.07 -7.18
N GLU A 346 -10.67 14.16 -7.40
CA GLU A 346 -10.69 14.86 -8.68
C GLU A 346 -9.37 15.58 -9.01
N GLN A 347 -8.72 16.15 -7.99
CA GLN A 347 -7.54 17.00 -8.15
C GLN A 347 -6.23 16.26 -7.87
N GLU A 348 -6.27 15.15 -7.12
CA GLU A 348 -5.06 14.40 -6.74
C GLU A 348 -5.05 13.00 -7.36
N LEU A 349 -5.99 12.13 -7.00
CA LEU A 349 -5.96 10.72 -7.40
C LEU A 349 -6.20 10.53 -8.90
N LEU A 350 -7.22 11.18 -9.47
CA LEU A 350 -7.60 11.00 -10.87
C LEU A 350 -6.50 11.47 -11.85
N PRO A 351 -5.91 12.68 -11.72
CA PRO A 351 -4.81 13.12 -12.58
C PRO A 351 -3.61 12.18 -12.50
N LEU A 352 -3.35 11.66 -11.30
CA LEU A 352 -2.29 10.71 -11.04
C LEU A 352 -2.54 9.38 -11.78
N CYS A 353 -3.71 8.76 -11.61
CA CYS A 353 -4.08 7.56 -12.36
C CYS A 353 -4.00 7.78 -13.87
N ALA A 354 -4.58 8.88 -14.37
CA ALA A 354 -4.60 9.27 -15.78
C ALA A 354 -3.20 9.37 -16.38
N MET A 355 -2.22 9.77 -15.58
CA MET A 355 -0.83 9.92 -15.98
C MET A 355 -0.06 8.58 -16.02
N VAL A 356 -0.44 7.59 -15.21
CA VAL A 356 0.37 6.37 -15.03
C VAL A 356 -0.29 5.15 -15.66
N PHE A 357 -1.59 4.92 -15.46
CA PHE A 357 -2.27 3.69 -15.89
C PHE A 357 -2.09 3.38 -17.38
N PRO A 358 -2.27 4.33 -18.31
CA PRO A 358 -2.05 4.07 -19.74
C PRO A 358 -0.61 3.62 -20.04
N ASN A 359 0.35 4.17 -19.31
CA ASN A 359 1.76 3.91 -19.49
C ASN A 359 2.22 2.54 -18.96
N ILE A 360 1.38 1.87 -18.16
CA ILE A 360 1.67 0.52 -17.64
C ILE A 360 0.74 -0.53 -18.26
N GLY A 361 -0.07 -0.15 -19.26
CA GLY A 361 -0.98 -1.05 -19.97
C GLY A 361 -2.28 -1.34 -19.23
N VAL A 362 -2.63 -0.53 -18.23
CA VAL A 362 -3.94 -0.59 -17.57
C VAL A 362 -4.94 0.17 -18.44
N THR A 363 -5.94 -0.52 -18.97
CA THR A 363 -6.96 0.05 -19.85
C THR A 363 -8.03 0.79 -19.07
N GLY A 364 -8.67 1.81 -19.65
CA GLY A 364 -9.79 2.50 -19.01
C GLY A 364 -10.95 1.57 -18.66
N GLU A 365 -11.22 0.55 -19.47
CA GLU A 365 -12.25 -0.46 -19.12
C GLU A 365 -11.88 -1.24 -17.85
N LEU A 366 -10.61 -1.61 -17.65
CA LEU A 366 -10.17 -2.26 -16.41
C LEU A 366 -10.39 -1.34 -15.21
N VAL A 367 -10.04 -0.05 -15.33
CA VAL A 367 -10.19 0.94 -14.26
C VAL A 367 -11.66 1.18 -13.92
N LYS A 368 -12.51 1.32 -14.94
CA LYS A 368 -13.96 1.46 -14.79
C LYS A 368 -14.55 0.27 -14.04
N GLN A 369 -14.17 -0.95 -14.39
CA GLN A 369 -14.70 -2.17 -13.79
C GLN A 369 -14.16 -2.39 -12.38
N MET A 370 -12.89 -2.06 -12.16
CA MET A 370 -12.29 -1.99 -10.82
C MET A 370 -13.08 -1.04 -9.92
N SER A 371 -13.40 0.17 -10.39
CA SER A 371 -14.16 1.14 -9.61
C SER A 371 -15.59 0.66 -9.29
N ARG A 372 -16.22 -0.04 -10.24
CA ARG A 372 -17.54 -0.66 -10.04
C ARG A 372 -17.52 -1.76 -8.98
N PHE A 373 -16.59 -2.72 -9.10
CA PHE A 373 -16.48 -3.78 -8.10
C PHE A 373 -16.12 -3.23 -6.73
N LEU A 374 -15.23 -2.24 -6.66
CA LEU A 374 -14.87 -1.59 -5.41
C LEU A 374 -16.08 -0.96 -4.73
N VAL A 375 -16.86 -0.16 -5.45
CA VAL A 375 -18.08 0.46 -4.90
C VAL A 375 -19.08 -0.61 -4.46
N ASN A 376 -19.35 -1.62 -5.29
CA ASN A 376 -20.31 -2.66 -4.91
C ASN A 376 -19.91 -3.39 -3.62
N GLU A 377 -18.61 -3.68 -3.48
CA GLU A 377 -18.05 -4.36 -2.32
C GLU A 377 -18.10 -3.48 -1.05
N ILE A 378 -17.90 -2.17 -1.19
CA ILE A 378 -18.06 -1.18 -0.11
C ILE A 378 -19.53 -1.08 0.31
N MET A 379 -20.44 -0.87 -0.65
CA MET A 379 -21.86 -0.67 -0.36
C MET A 379 -22.49 -1.92 0.29
N ALA A 380 -22.03 -3.12 -0.09
CA ALA A 380 -22.49 -4.39 0.50
C ALA A 380 -22.13 -4.55 1.99
N ARG A 381 -21.20 -3.74 2.52
CA ARG A 381 -20.81 -3.76 3.93
C ARG A 381 -21.59 -2.77 4.79
N LEU A 382 -22.49 -1.98 4.21
CA LEU A 382 -23.16 -0.87 4.89
C LEU A 382 -24.65 -1.12 5.06
N GLU A 383 -25.19 -0.64 6.17
CA GLU A 383 -26.64 -0.58 6.38
C GLU A 383 -27.29 0.41 5.40
N PRO A 384 -28.60 0.31 5.11
CA PRO A 384 -29.28 1.19 4.16
C PRO A 384 -29.14 2.70 4.48
N THR A 385 -29.14 3.06 5.77
CA THR A 385 -28.95 4.45 6.22
C THR A 385 -27.53 4.96 6.04
N GLN A 386 -26.53 4.08 6.15
CA GLN A 386 -25.13 4.40 5.89
C GLN A 386 -24.86 4.48 4.38
N THR A 387 -25.48 3.58 3.62
CA THR A 387 -25.46 3.54 2.16
C THR A 387 -25.94 4.87 1.59
N SER A 388 -27.07 5.40 2.05
CA SER A 388 -27.58 6.69 1.54
C SER A 388 -26.64 7.86 1.81
N LEU A 389 -25.89 7.86 2.91
CA LEU A 389 -24.89 8.88 3.22
C LEU A 389 -23.67 8.82 2.28
N LEU A 390 -23.18 7.62 1.98
CA LEU A 390 -21.98 7.42 1.19
C LEU A 390 -22.26 7.45 -0.33
N PHE A 391 -23.50 7.16 -0.73
CA PHE A 391 -23.91 7.02 -2.13
C PHE A 391 -23.47 8.16 -3.06
N PRO A 392 -23.59 9.46 -2.70
CA PRO A 392 -23.17 10.54 -3.59
C PRO A 392 -21.67 10.46 -3.95
N TYR A 393 -20.82 10.03 -3.01
CA TYR A 393 -19.37 9.94 -3.21
C TYR A 393 -18.99 8.71 -4.03
N THR A 394 -19.65 7.56 -3.79
CA THR A 394 -19.39 6.34 -4.55
C THR A 394 -19.93 6.42 -5.98
N GLN A 395 -21.10 7.04 -6.19
CA GLN A 395 -21.62 7.35 -7.51
C GLN A 395 -20.63 8.26 -8.26
N ARG A 396 -20.20 9.36 -7.62
CA ARG A 396 -19.27 10.29 -8.25
C ARG A 396 -17.92 9.65 -8.57
N LEU A 397 -17.40 8.77 -7.70
CA LEU A 397 -16.21 7.98 -8.00
C LEU A 397 -16.38 7.16 -9.28
N GLN A 398 -17.50 6.45 -9.45
CA GLN A 398 -17.77 5.66 -10.66
C GLN A 398 -17.85 6.53 -11.92
N GLU A 399 -18.53 7.69 -11.86
CA GLU A 399 -18.60 8.66 -12.96
C GLU A 399 -17.22 9.25 -13.32
N LEU A 400 -16.37 9.45 -12.31
CA LEU A 400 -15.03 9.98 -12.56
C LEU A 400 -14.17 8.99 -13.35
N PHE A 401 -14.36 7.70 -13.13
CA PHE A 401 -13.59 6.64 -13.79
C PHE A 401 -14.33 5.93 -14.94
N SER A 402 -15.58 6.28 -15.26
CA SER A 402 -16.32 5.70 -16.39
C SER A 402 -15.73 6.08 -17.77
N ASP A 403 -15.26 7.32 -17.91
CA ASP A 403 -14.66 7.86 -19.13
C ASP A 403 -13.14 8.10 -18.97
N PHE A 404 -12.48 7.20 -18.25
CA PHE A 404 -11.09 7.34 -17.86
C PHE A 404 -10.16 7.59 -19.05
N ASP A 405 -10.32 6.86 -20.16
CA ASP A 405 -9.47 7.00 -21.35
C ASP A 405 -9.53 8.41 -21.96
N GLN A 406 -10.73 9.02 -22.00
CA GLN A 406 -10.89 10.39 -22.51
C GLN A 406 -10.19 11.42 -21.61
N LYS A 407 -10.26 11.22 -20.28
CA LYS A 407 -9.60 12.10 -19.30
C LYS A 407 -8.08 11.92 -19.33
N ALA A 408 -7.60 10.68 -19.45
CA ALA A 408 -6.19 10.37 -19.60
C ALA A 408 -5.58 10.98 -20.88
N ALA A 409 -6.31 10.95 -21.99
CA ALA A 409 -5.89 11.58 -23.25
C ALA A 409 -5.75 13.12 -23.13
N LYS A 410 -6.65 13.78 -22.37
CA LYS A 410 -6.57 15.22 -22.10
C LYS A 410 -5.34 15.56 -21.26
N THR A 411 -5.08 14.81 -20.19
CA THR A 411 -3.94 15.03 -19.29
C THR A 411 -2.61 14.81 -20.00
N THR A 412 -2.50 13.79 -20.86
CA THR A 412 -1.27 13.46 -21.60
C THR A 412 -0.86 14.58 -22.57
N LYS A 413 -1.83 15.25 -23.22
CA LYS A 413 -1.55 16.40 -24.09
C LYS A 413 -0.97 17.61 -23.33
N TYR A 414 -1.39 17.83 -22.08
CA TYR A 414 -0.83 18.88 -21.24
C TYR A 414 0.61 18.57 -20.83
N SER A 415 0.91 17.33 -20.44
CA SER A 415 2.26 16.92 -20.03
C SER A 415 3.27 16.97 -21.19
N GLN A 416 2.85 16.63 -22.43
CA GLN A 416 3.72 16.74 -23.61
C GLN A 416 4.07 18.19 -23.97
N LYS A 417 3.16 19.14 -23.74
CA LYS A 417 3.39 20.58 -23.99
C LYS A 417 4.43 21.19 -23.03
N PHE A 418 4.51 20.69 -21.79
CA PHE A 418 5.52 21.10 -20.81
C PHE A 418 6.93 20.54 -21.11
N VAL A 419 7.01 19.32 -21.64
CA VAL A 419 8.29 18.70 -22.05
C VAL A 419 8.85 19.34 -23.33
N GLY A 420 7.99 19.83 -24.22
CA GLY A 420 8.42 20.57 -25.41
C GLY A 420 9.13 21.91 -25.10
N ASN A 421 8.67 22.63 -24.08
CA ASN A 421 9.22 23.93 -23.69
C ASN A 421 10.53 23.85 -22.88
N SER A 422 10.88 22.69 -22.32
CA SER A 422 12.14 22.50 -21.59
C SER A 422 13.32 22.19 -22.53
N ARG A 423 13.06 21.76 -23.78
CA ARG A 423 14.09 21.55 -24.81
C ARG A 423 14.51 22.83 -25.54
N SER A 424 13.73 23.92 -25.45
CA SER A 424 14.01 25.18 -26.15
C SER A 424 14.84 26.19 -25.34
N ARG A 425 15.39 25.81 -24.18
CA ARG A 425 16.24 26.68 -23.33
C ARG A 425 17.69 26.21 -23.16
N GLN A 426 18.15 25.24 -23.96
CA GLN A 426 19.56 24.86 -24.02
C GLN A 426 20.07 24.93 -25.47
N SER A 427 20.16 26.14 -25.99
CA SER A 427 21.09 26.47 -27.08
C SER A 427 22.02 27.55 -26.55
N ILE A 428 23.11 27.13 -25.90
CA ILE A 428 24.25 27.99 -25.61
C ILE A 428 24.92 28.26 -26.96
N PRO A 429 25.13 29.52 -27.39
CA PRO A 429 25.91 29.78 -28.58
C PRO A 429 27.37 29.46 -28.28
N VAL A 430 27.95 28.58 -29.10
CA VAL A 430 29.40 28.43 -29.18
C VAL A 430 29.90 29.63 -29.97
N GLY A 431 30.60 30.54 -29.29
CA GLY A 431 31.36 31.65 -29.85
C GLY A 431 32.71 31.69 -29.18
#